data_AF-A0A0R2B9F7-F1
#
_entry.id   AF-A0A0R2B9F7-F1
#
_cell.length_a   1.000
_cell.length_b   1.000
_cell.length_c   1.000
_cell.angle_alpha   90.00
_cell.angle_beta   90.00
_cell.angle_gamma   90.00
#
_symmetry.space_group_name_H-M   'P 1'
#
loop_
_entity.id
_entity.type
_entity.pdbx_description
1 polymer ?
#
loop_
_entity_poly.entity_id
_entity_poly.type
_entity_poly.pdbx_seq_one_letter_code
_entity_poly.pdbx_strand_id
1 'polypeptide(L)'
;MNDLTTQMNTGTRQNMSEFEGLMFLKQELNRFRELFESSCTFTVASFDGDFAAYAGKRIMFFKILSNKKFAESESVHAFSELMACIKYLMIQDYRGLILNERSFLESCLQIINLPEHGLSTAKMFEHDSLKTVNVDRLKQIYHETSETVHHDKGNLAATLQTMLLPSTELDKPKRLKKESELKWLIDILISVILDQYSDQISSVFFVQKPELRFVIGDVFYSRYFS
;
A
#
# COMPACT_ATOMS: atom_id res chain seq x y z
N MET A 1 -18.44 47.00 4.76
CA MET A 1 -18.04 46.69 3.37
C MET A 1 -16.61 46.11 3.32
N ASN A 2 -16.28 45.07 4.11
CA ASN A 2 -14.92 44.48 4.12
C ASN A 2 -14.88 42.94 4.05
N ASP A 3 -15.99 42.24 3.79
CA ASP A 3 -16.03 40.77 3.87
C ASP A 3 -15.94 40.03 2.53
N LEU A 4 -16.12 40.69 1.39
CA LEU A 4 -16.12 40.02 0.08
C LEU A 4 -14.71 39.78 -0.49
N THR A 5 -13.76 40.69 -0.22
CA THR A 5 -12.39 40.61 -0.76
C THR A 5 -11.53 39.57 -0.04
N THR A 6 -11.81 39.32 1.25
CA THR A 6 -11.08 38.34 2.06
C THR A 6 -11.48 36.91 1.70
N GLN A 7 -12.78 36.65 1.43
CA GLN A 7 -13.27 35.33 1.01
C GLN A 7 -12.84 34.95 -0.41
N MET A 8 -12.74 35.92 -1.34
CA MET A 8 -12.21 35.65 -2.69
C MET A 8 -10.71 35.32 -2.68
N ASN A 9 -9.92 35.94 -1.77
CA ASN A 9 -8.49 35.66 -1.67
C ASN A 9 -8.16 34.33 -0.98
N THR A 10 -8.96 33.90 -0.01
CA THR A 10 -8.78 32.59 0.64
C THR A 10 -9.20 31.43 -0.27
N GLY A 11 -10.33 31.56 -1.00
CA GLY A 11 -10.78 30.54 -1.95
C GLY A 11 -9.80 30.36 -3.13
N THR A 12 -9.23 31.45 -3.66
CA THR A 12 -8.27 31.37 -4.76
C THR A 12 -6.92 30.79 -4.31
N ARG A 13 -6.47 31.09 -3.09
CA ARG A 13 -5.23 30.51 -2.52
C ARG A 13 -5.37 29.04 -2.12
N GLN A 14 -6.52 28.62 -1.57
CA GLN A 14 -6.78 27.21 -1.28
C GLN A 14 -6.80 26.38 -2.56
N ASN A 15 -7.56 26.80 -3.57
CA ASN A 15 -7.64 26.13 -4.86
C ASN A 15 -6.26 26.02 -5.56
N MET A 16 -5.41 27.05 -5.41
CA MET A 16 -4.06 27.05 -5.97
C MET A 16 -3.13 26.08 -5.21
N SER A 17 -3.23 25.99 -3.88
CA SER A 17 -2.45 25.03 -3.08
C SER A 17 -2.87 23.57 -3.29
N GLU A 18 -4.18 23.31 -3.45
CA GLU A 18 -4.72 21.98 -3.80
C GLU A 18 -4.28 21.55 -5.20
N PHE A 19 -4.24 22.50 -6.14
CA PHE A 19 -3.74 22.26 -7.48
C PHE A 19 -2.24 21.96 -7.51
N GLU A 20 -1.44 22.68 -6.72
CA GLU A 20 0.00 22.44 -6.58
C GLU A 20 0.30 21.07 -5.94
N GLY A 21 -0.43 20.70 -4.88
CA GLY A 21 -0.30 19.41 -4.20
C GLY A 21 -0.59 18.22 -5.12
N LEU A 22 -1.72 18.26 -5.83
CA LEU A 22 -2.07 17.22 -6.79
C LEU A 22 -1.08 17.12 -7.96
N MET A 23 -0.57 18.26 -8.45
CA MET A 23 0.44 18.26 -9.52
C MET A 23 1.76 17.64 -9.06
N PHE A 24 2.18 17.91 -7.83
CA PHE A 24 3.37 17.28 -7.24
C PHE A 24 3.19 15.75 -7.15
N LEU A 25 2.06 15.26 -6.65
CA LEU A 25 1.80 13.81 -6.57
C LEU A 25 1.81 13.13 -7.95
N LYS A 26 1.27 13.79 -8.99
CA LYS A 26 1.32 13.28 -10.36
C LYS A 26 2.76 13.20 -10.88
N GLN A 27 3.59 14.20 -10.60
CA GLN A 27 5.00 14.19 -10.99
C GLN A 27 5.78 13.08 -10.29
N GLU A 28 5.59 12.90 -8.99
CA GLU A 28 6.22 11.81 -8.24
C GLU A 28 5.78 10.44 -8.75
N LEU A 29 4.50 10.29 -9.12
CA LEU A 29 4.00 9.02 -9.67
C LEU A 29 4.64 8.73 -11.03
N ASN A 30 4.81 9.75 -11.88
CA ASN A 30 5.48 9.58 -13.17
C ASN A 30 6.95 9.18 -12.98
N ARG A 31 7.68 9.83 -12.08
CA ARG A 31 9.07 9.44 -11.74
C ARG A 31 9.16 8.01 -11.24
N PHE A 32 8.22 7.59 -10.39
CA PHE A 32 8.15 6.22 -9.90
C PHE A 32 7.91 5.23 -11.04
N ARG A 33 7.01 5.54 -11.97
CA ARG A 33 6.74 4.69 -13.15
C ARG A 33 7.96 4.58 -14.06
N GLU A 34 8.62 5.69 -14.36
CA GLU A 34 9.86 5.72 -15.17
C GLU A 34 10.96 4.87 -14.51
N LEU A 35 11.12 4.96 -13.19
CA LEU A 35 12.06 4.12 -12.44
C LEU A 35 11.67 2.63 -12.51
N PHE A 36 10.38 2.33 -12.32
CA PHE A 36 9.86 0.97 -12.40
C PHE A 36 10.16 0.36 -13.77
N GLU A 37 9.77 1.06 -14.85
CA GLU A 37 9.93 0.61 -16.24
C GLU A 37 11.40 0.44 -16.62
N SER A 38 12.29 1.33 -16.16
CA SER A 38 13.73 1.25 -16.46
C SER A 38 14.49 0.18 -15.68
N SER A 39 13.99 -0.20 -14.50
CA SER A 39 14.65 -1.18 -13.61
C SER A 39 14.03 -2.57 -13.68
N CYS A 40 12.89 -2.74 -14.35
CA CYS A 40 12.24 -4.04 -14.48
C CYS A 40 13.08 -4.95 -15.39
N THR A 41 13.49 -6.11 -14.87
CA THR A 41 14.26 -7.09 -15.64
C THR A 41 13.40 -7.87 -16.64
N PHE A 42 12.08 -7.63 -16.62
CA PHE A 42 11.10 -8.30 -17.46
C PHE A 42 10.55 -7.36 -18.53
N THR A 43 10.75 -7.69 -19.80
CA THR A 43 10.16 -6.96 -20.93
C THR A 43 8.75 -7.47 -21.22
N VAL A 44 7.76 -7.03 -20.43
CA VAL A 44 6.34 -7.05 -20.86
C VAL A 44 5.87 -5.61 -20.95
N ALA A 45 6.22 -4.99 -22.07
CA ALA A 45 6.11 -3.55 -22.33
C ALA A 45 4.67 -3.00 -22.45
N SER A 46 3.65 -3.58 -21.80
CA SER A 46 2.28 -3.03 -21.81
C SER A 46 1.49 -3.10 -20.51
N PHE A 47 1.91 -3.87 -19.50
CA PHE A 47 1.13 -4.04 -18.25
C PHE A 47 1.82 -3.45 -17.00
N ASP A 48 3.11 -3.15 -17.11
CA ASP A 48 3.96 -2.73 -15.99
C ASP A 48 3.63 -1.31 -15.50
N GLY A 49 3.32 -0.39 -16.42
CA GLY A 49 2.97 1.00 -16.10
C GLY A 49 1.67 1.14 -15.32
N ASP A 50 0.65 0.31 -15.61
CA ASP A 50 -0.65 0.37 -14.94
C ASP A 50 -0.58 -0.19 -13.51
N PHE A 51 0.11 -1.32 -13.33
CA PHE A 51 0.35 -1.87 -12.00
C PHE A 51 1.21 -0.94 -11.15
N ALA A 52 2.30 -0.38 -11.72
CA ALA A 52 3.13 0.60 -11.03
C ALA A 52 2.33 1.86 -10.66
N ALA A 53 1.52 2.40 -11.57
CA ALA A 53 0.65 3.54 -11.26
C ALA A 53 -0.34 3.21 -10.13
N TYR A 54 -0.95 2.03 -10.17
CA TYR A 54 -1.86 1.54 -9.14
C TYR A 54 -1.17 1.47 -7.76
N ALA A 55 -0.04 0.77 -7.67
CA ALA A 55 0.68 0.55 -6.42
C ALA A 55 1.31 1.84 -5.88
N GLY A 56 1.90 2.65 -6.76
CA GLY A 56 2.53 3.93 -6.41
C GLY A 56 1.55 4.88 -5.73
N LYS A 57 0.29 4.93 -6.18
CA LYS A 57 -0.76 5.70 -5.50
C LYS A 57 -1.02 5.21 -4.07
N ARG A 58 -1.01 3.91 -3.82
CA ARG A 58 -1.22 3.36 -2.47
C ARG A 58 -0.01 3.53 -1.57
N ILE A 59 1.20 3.47 -2.11
CA ILE A 59 2.42 3.87 -1.40
C ILE A 59 2.31 5.34 -0.96
N MET A 60 1.87 6.24 -1.86
CA MET A 60 1.64 7.64 -1.52
C MET A 60 0.57 7.82 -0.45
N PHE A 61 -0.53 7.06 -0.52
CA PHE A 61 -1.58 7.09 0.51
C PHE A 61 -1.00 6.84 1.91
N PHE A 62 -0.32 5.72 2.12
CA PHE A 62 0.29 5.40 3.42
C PHE A 62 1.40 6.40 3.81
N LYS A 63 2.20 6.87 2.85
CA LYS A 63 3.22 7.92 3.11
C LYS A 63 2.59 9.22 3.59
N ILE A 64 1.46 9.63 3.02
CA ILE A 64 0.74 10.84 3.45
C ILE A 64 0.16 10.63 4.85
N LEU A 65 -0.45 9.47 5.13
CA LEU A 65 -0.94 9.15 6.48
C LEU A 65 0.17 9.27 7.53
N SER A 66 1.32 8.65 7.26
CA SER A 66 2.51 8.74 8.10
C SER A 66 2.96 10.19 8.32
N ASN A 67 3.17 10.96 7.24
CA ASN A 67 3.61 12.35 7.32
C ASN A 67 2.64 13.26 8.10
N LYS A 68 1.36 12.90 8.11
CA LYS A 68 0.29 13.59 8.82
C LYS A 68 0.02 13.00 10.20
N LYS A 69 0.88 12.08 10.68
CA LYS A 69 0.87 11.45 12.00
C LYS A 69 -0.35 10.57 12.29
N PHE A 70 -1.01 10.07 11.25
CA PHE A 70 -2.02 9.02 11.41
C PHE A 70 -1.34 7.66 11.36
N ALA A 71 -1.46 6.86 12.44
CA ALA A 71 -0.82 5.55 12.56
C ALA A 71 0.64 5.60 12.08
N GLU A 72 1.43 6.54 12.61
CA GLU A 72 2.67 7.01 11.98
C GLU A 72 3.64 5.87 11.68
N SER A 73 3.95 5.04 12.67
CA SER A 73 4.90 3.93 12.52
C SER A 73 4.36 2.84 11.61
N GLU A 74 3.09 2.46 11.79
CA GLU A 74 2.45 1.39 11.04
C GLU A 74 2.26 1.79 9.57
N SER A 75 1.98 3.06 9.31
CA SER A 75 1.91 3.63 7.96
C SER A 75 3.28 3.68 7.29
N VAL A 76 4.37 3.96 8.05
CA VAL A 76 5.74 3.85 7.52
C VAL A 76 6.05 2.43 7.08
N HIS A 77 5.72 1.46 7.93
CA HIS A 77 5.93 0.05 7.60
C HIS A 77 5.08 -0.34 6.39
N ALA A 78 3.78 0.00 6.37
CA ALA A 78 2.90 -0.35 5.26
C ALA A 78 3.41 0.18 3.90
N PHE A 79 3.82 1.45 3.79
CA PHE A 79 4.34 1.95 2.51
C PHE A 79 5.70 1.32 2.14
N SER A 80 6.56 1.04 3.13
CA SER A 80 7.89 0.46 2.91
C SER A 80 7.80 -0.99 2.44
N GLU A 81 6.97 -1.80 3.10
CA GLU A 81 6.74 -3.21 2.75
C GLU A 81 6.05 -3.32 1.39
N LEU A 82 5.08 -2.43 1.09
CA LEU A 82 4.46 -2.38 -0.23
C LEU A 82 5.50 -2.04 -1.30
N MET A 83 6.35 -1.04 -1.07
CA MET A 83 7.43 -0.68 -2.00
C MET A 83 8.44 -1.82 -2.21
N ALA A 84 8.71 -2.60 -1.16
CA ALA A 84 9.54 -3.80 -1.27
C ALA A 84 8.86 -4.90 -2.10
N CYS A 85 7.55 -5.13 -1.94
CA CYS A 85 6.80 -6.05 -2.82
C CYS A 85 6.97 -5.66 -4.30
N ILE A 86 6.85 -4.36 -4.61
CA ILE A 86 7.03 -3.86 -5.98
C ILE A 86 8.45 -4.12 -6.47
N LYS A 87 9.48 -3.80 -5.67
CA LYS A 87 10.88 -4.09 -6.00
C LYS A 87 11.08 -5.57 -6.31
N TYR A 88 10.56 -6.46 -5.49
CA TYR A 88 10.75 -7.91 -5.65
C TYR A 88 10.00 -8.48 -6.85
N LEU A 89 8.84 -7.92 -7.20
CA LEU A 89 8.20 -8.18 -8.50
C LEU A 89 9.08 -7.75 -9.67
N MET A 90 9.72 -6.58 -9.60
CA MET A 90 10.57 -6.05 -10.67
C MET A 90 11.81 -6.90 -10.95
N ILE A 91 12.43 -7.43 -9.88
CA ILE A 91 13.63 -8.26 -9.99
C ILE A 91 13.34 -9.76 -10.01
N GLN A 92 12.05 -10.15 -10.05
CA GLN A 92 11.56 -11.54 -10.07
C GLN A 92 12.01 -12.39 -8.88
N ASP A 93 12.14 -11.78 -7.70
CA ASP A 93 12.45 -12.50 -6.47
C ASP A 93 11.15 -12.92 -5.78
N TYR A 94 10.73 -14.17 -6.04
CA TYR A 94 9.49 -14.71 -5.50
C TYR A 94 9.48 -14.72 -3.98
N ARG A 95 10.61 -15.09 -3.37
CA ARG A 95 10.73 -15.23 -1.93
C ARG A 95 10.70 -13.86 -1.25
N GLY A 96 11.45 -12.90 -1.80
CA GLY A 96 11.38 -11.52 -1.34
C GLY A 96 9.94 -10.99 -1.39
N LEU A 97 9.21 -11.23 -2.48
CA LEU A 97 7.83 -10.80 -2.63
C LEU A 97 6.92 -11.34 -1.51
N ILE A 98 6.85 -12.66 -1.34
CA ILE A 98 5.90 -13.28 -0.39
C ILE A 98 6.17 -12.88 1.07
N LEU A 99 7.45 -12.67 1.43
CA LEU A 99 7.82 -12.19 2.77
C LEU A 99 7.29 -10.78 3.03
N ASN A 100 7.40 -9.91 2.04
CA ASN A 100 6.94 -8.53 2.17
C ASN A 100 5.41 -8.42 2.02
N GLU A 101 4.75 -9.34 1.29
CA GLU A 101 3.27 -9.44 1.27
C GLU A 101 2.73 -9.68 2.69
N ARG A 102 3.38 -10.57 3.45
CA ARG A 102 3.04 -10.82 4.86
C ARG A 102 3.28 -9.60 5.74
N SER A 103 4.45 -8.99 5.65
CA SER A 103 4.79 -7.81 6.46
C SER A 103 3.87 -6.62 6.17
N PHE A 104 3.47 -6.44 4.89
CA PHE A 104 2.49 -5.44 4.48
C PHE A 104 1.11 -5.72 5.09
N LEU A 105 0.63 -6.97 5.01
CA LEU A 105 -0.61 -7.40 5.65
C LEU A 105 -0.57 -7.14 7.16
N GLU A 106 0.52 -7.52 7.83
CA GLU A 106 0.68 -7.31 9.27
C GLU A 106 0.67 -5.83 9.66
N SER A 107 1.35 -4.98 8.88
CA SER A 107 1.33 -3.52 9.09
C SER A 107 -0.08 -2.95 8.96
N CYS A 108 -0.86 -3.40 7.96
CA CYS A 108 -2.24 -2.97 7.80
C CYS A 108 -3.14 -3.49 8.92
N LEU A 109 -2.95 -4.73 9.38
CA LEU A 109 -3.67 -5.29 10.52
C LEU A 109 -3.39 -4.48 11.80
N GLN A 110 -2.16 -4.02 12.01
CA GLN A 110 -1.84 -3.13 13.13
C GLN A 110 -2.60 -1.80 13.04
N ILE A 111 -2.69 -1.18 11.85
CA ILE A 111 -3.52 0.02 11.62
C ILE A 111 -4.99 -0.26 11.97
N ILE A 112 -5.54 -1.37 11.49
CA ILE A 112 -6.94 -1.79 11.71
C ILE A 112 -7.24 -1.98 13.21
N ASN A 113 -6.26 -2.43 13.99
CA ASN A 113 -6.46 -2.73 15.40
C ASN A 113 -6.15 -1.55 16.35
N LEU A 114 -5.88 -0.33 15.83
CA LEU A 114 -5.61 0.81 16.71
C LEU A 114 -6.83 1.14 17.59
N PRO A 115 -6.60 1.48 18.88
CA PRO A 115 -5.30 1.80 19.51
C PRO A 115 -4.58 0.61 20.18
N GLU A 116 -5.00 -0.63 19.95
CA GLU A 116 -4.41 -1.80 20.59
C GLU A 116 -3.05 -2.15 19.97
N HIS A 117 -1.99 -2.00 20.76
CA HIS A 117 -0.62 -2.33 20.35
C HIS A 117 -0.14 -3.66 20.95
N GLY A 118 0.79 -4.33 20.27
CA GLY A 118 1.41 -5.56 20.77
C GLY A 118 0.51 -6.79 20.72
N LEU A 119 -0.61 -6.73 20.01
CA LEU A 119 -1.45 -7.89 19.75
C LEU A 119 -0.68 -8.95 18.98
N SER A 120 -0.99 -10.23 19.23
CA SER A 120 -0.56 -11.29 18.32
C SER A 120 -1.35 -11.19 17.01
N THR A 121 -0.76 -11.61 15.88
CA THR A 121 -1.45 -11.60 14.58
C THR A 121 -2.76 -12.39 14.62
N ALA A 122 -2.78 -13.51 15.36
CA ALA A 122 -4.01 -14.29 15.56
C ALA A 122 -5.12 -13.45 16.17
N LYS A 123 -4.79 -12.61 17.16
CA LYS A 123 -5.75 -11.71 17.79
C LYS A 123 -6.16 -10.56 16.86
N MET A 124 -5.22 -10.01 16.08
CA MET A 124 -5.54 -8.96 15.08
C MET A 124 -6.57 -9.41 14.05
N PHE A 125 -6.58 -10.70 13.68
CA PHE A 125 -7.56 -11.28 12.76
C PHE A 125 -8.96 -11.44 13.36
N GLU A 126 -9.13 -11.28 14.67
CA GLU A 126 -10.43 -11.32 15.34
C GLU A 126 -11.15 -9.96 15.31
N HIS A 127 -10.50 -8.91 14.78
CA HIS A 127 -11.07 -7.56 14.73
C HIS A 127 -12.40 -7.52 13.97
N ASP A 128 -13.39 -6.81 14.52
CA ASP A 128 -14.75 -6.79 13.99
C ASP A 128 -14.85 -6.25 12.56
N SER A 129 -14.02 -5.27 12.20
CA SER A 129 -13.95 -4.71 10.84
C SER A 129 -13.57 -5.73 9.77
N LEU A 130 -12.98 -6.87 10.15
CA LEU A 130 -12.61 -7.94 9.22
C LEU A 130 -13.77 -8.90 8.91
N LYS A 131 -14.89 -8.87 9.67
CA LYS A 131 -16.02 -9.80 9.49
C LYS A 131 -16.68 -9.70 8.11
N THR A 132 -16.50 -8.57 7.41
CA THR A 132 -17.10 -8.30 6.09
C THR A 132 -16.19 -8.71 4.93
N VAL A 133 -14.96 -9.16 5.21
CA VAL A 133 -13.98 -9.55 4.19
C VAL A 133 -13.67 -11.05 4.26
N ASN A 134 -13.03 -11.57 3.22
CA ASN A 134 -12.59 -12.97 3.20
C ASN A 134 -11.36 -13.18 4.09
N VAL A 135 -11.59 -13.26 5.40
CA VAL A 135 -10.53 -13.42 6.43
C VAL A 135 -9.76 -14.72 6.24
N ASP A 136 -10.40 -15.80 5.80
CA ASP A 136 -9.74 -17.08 5.57
C ASP A 136 -8.66 -16.96 4.50
N ARG A 137 -8.93 -16.20 3.43
CA ARG A 137 -7.91 -15.90 2.40
C ARG A 137 -6.78 -15.02 2.92
N LEU A 138 -7.05 -14.04 3.81
CA LEU A 138 -5.99 -13.24 4.44
C LEU A 138 -5.10 -14.10 5.34
N LYS A 139 -5.71 -15.00 6.13
CA LYS A 139 -4.99 -15.99 6.95
C LYS A 139 -4.17 -16.92 6.08
N GLN A 140 -4.70 -17.39 4.96
CA GLN A 140 -3.98 -18.22 4.00
C GLN A 140 -2.71 -17.52 3.50
N ILE A 141 -2.81 -16.26 3.05
CA ILE A 141 -1.64 -15.48 2.62
C ILE A 141 -0.60 -15.37 3.75
N TYR A 142 -1.06 -15.08 4.97
CA TYR A 142 -0.17 -14.99 6.14
C TYR A 142 0.56 -16.32 6.42
N HIS A 143 -0.15 -17.45 6.32
CA HIS A 143 0.38 -18.79 6.60
C HIS A 143 1.31 -19.32 5.49
N GLU A 144 0.96 -19.15 4.21
CA GLU A 144 1.79 -19.57 3.07
C GLU A 144 3.19 -18.94 3.14
N THR A 145 3.27 -17.67 3.54
CA THR A 145 4.55 -17.00 3.75
C THR A 145 5.31 -17.54 4.96
N SER A 146 4.61 -17.93 6.03
CA SER A 146 5.23 -18.48 7.24
C SER A 146 5.93 -19.82 6.98
N GLU A 147 5.28 -20.70 6.21
CA GLU A 147 5.85 -22.00 5.81
C GLU A 147 7.16 -21.84 5.03
N THR A 148 7.26 -20.80 4.20
CA THR A 148 8.49 -20.50 3.45
C THR A 148 9.68 -20.15 4.35
N VAL A 149 9.43 -19.58 5.53
CA VAL A 149 10.49 -19.21 6.50
C VAL A 149 10.87 -20.38 7.41
N HIS A 150 9.91 -21.23 7.78
CA HIS A 150 10.09 -22.23 8.83
C HIS A 150 10.48 -23.64 8.35
N HIS A 151 10.42 -23.93 7.04
CA HIS A 151 10.76 -25.26 6.52
C HIS A 151 12.22 -25.48 6.15
N ASP A 152 13.09 -24.47 6.23
CA ASP A 152 14.52 -24.67 5.97
C ASP A 152 15.25 -25.14 7.24
N LYS A 153 15.19 -26.44 7.51
CA LYS A 153 15.90 -27.11 8.64
C LYS A 153 17.40 -27.34 8.35
N GLY A 154 17.95 -26.67 7.34
CA GLY A 154 19.35 -26.75 6.96
C GLY A 154 20.30 -26.12 7.98
N ASN A 155 21.61 -26.24 7.73
CA ASN A 155 22.61 -25.44 8.44
C ASN A 155 22.36 -23.96 8.14
N LEU A 156 22.37 -23.10 9.18
CA LEU A 156 22.19 -21.64 9.11
C LEU A 156 22.95 -21.00 7.94
N ALA A 157 24.18 -21.45 7.63
CA ALA A 157 24.96 -20.93 6.51
C ALA A 157 24.28 -21.16 5.15
N ALA A 158 23.67 -22.33 4.94
CA ALA A 158 22.94 -22.65 3.72
C ALA A 158 21.60 -21.89 3.64
N THR A 159 20.91 -21.72 4.76
CA THR A 159 19.69 -20.89 4.83
C THR A 159 20.00 -19.42 4.53
N LEU A 160 21.04 -18.86 5.13
CA LEU A 160 21.49 -17.49 4.84
C LEU A 160 21.92 -17.34 3.38
N GLN A 161 22.71 -18.28 2.84
CA GLN A 161 23.12 -18.24 1.44
C GLN A 161 21.91 -18.31 0.50
N THR A 162 20.92 -19.13 0.83
CA THR A 162 19.68 -19.23 0.07
C THR A 162 18.88 -17.93 0.17
N MET A 163 18.76 -17.32 1.35
CA MET A 163 18.08 -16.03 1.57
C MET A 163 18.74 -14.84 0.85
N LEU A 164 20.06 -14.88 0.65
CA LEU A 164 20.81 -13.82 -0.04
C LEU A 164 20.74 -13.94 -1.58
N LEU A 165 20.26 -15.07 -2.10
CA LEU A 165 20.08 -15.30 -3.54
C LEU A 165 18.61 -15.06 -3.93
N PRO A 166 18.34 -14.29 -5.00
CA PRO A 166 16.98 -14.13 -5.52
C PRO A 166 16.36 -15.49 -5.84
N SER A 167 15.11 -15.73 -5.41
CA SER A 167 14.34 -16.87 -5.88
C SER A 167 13.78 -16.53 -7.26
N THR A 168 14.47 -16.94 -8.32
CA THR A 168 14.11 -16.69 -9.73
C THR A 168 12.90 -17.51 -10.22
N GLU A 169 11.95 -17.79 -9.32
CA GLU A 169 10.80 -18.67 -9.57
C GLU A 169 9.61 -17.94 -10.20
N LEU A 170 9.66 -16.60 -10.31
CA LEU A 170 8.62 -15.74 -10.90
C LEU A 170 8.74 -15.68 -12.43
N ASP A 171 8.18 -16.69 -13.10
CA ASP A 171 7.87 -16.58 -14.53
C ASP A 171 6.69 -15.63 -14.80
N LYS A 172 6.41 -15.35 -16.08
CA LYS A 172 5.34 -14.43 -16.49
C LYS A 172 3.96 -14.80 -15.95
N PRO A 173 3.46 -16.05 -16.12
CA PRO A 173 2.19 -16.45 -15.54
C PRO A 173 2.11 -16.24 -14.03
N LYS A 174 3.15 -16.64 -13.28
CA LYS A 174 3.18 -16.49 -11.82
C LYS A 174 3.23 -15.03 -11.40
N ARG A 175 3.98 -14.19 -12.12
CA ARG A 175 4.03 -12.74 -11.89
C ARG A 175 2.65 -12.11 -12.05
N LEU A 176 1.96 -12.36 -13.15
CA LEU A 176 0.62 -11.80 -13.39
C LEU A 176 -0.40 -12.25 -12.34
N LYS A 177 -0.31 -13.52 -11.91
CA LYS A 177 -1.12 -14.03 -10.81
C LYS A 177 -0.80 -13.26 -9.52
N LYS A 178 0.49 -13.08 -9.20
CA LYS A 178 0.92 -12.36 -8.00
C LYS A 178 0.54 -10.89 -8.00
N GLU A 179 0.66 -10.19 -9.13
CA GLU A 179 0.17 -8.81 -9.26
C GLU A 179 -1.33 -8.71 -8.98
N SER A 180 -2.11 -9.70 -9.44
CA SER A 180 -3.56 -9.75 -9.21
C SER A 180 -3.89 -10.05 -7.74
N GLU A 181 -3.16 -10.96 -7.10
CA GLU A 181 -3.28 -11.27 -5.68
C GLU A 181 -2.92 -10.07 -4.80
N LEU A 182 -1.82 -9.38 -5.12
CA LEU A 182 -1.37 -8.21 -4.39
C LEU A 182 -2.34 -7.03 -4.55
N LYS A 183 -2.88 -6.80 -5.75
CA LYS A 183 -3.98 -5.83 -5.97
C LYS A 183 -5.18 -6.13 -5.08
N TRP A 184 -5.62 -7.38 -5.05
CA TRP A 184 -6.74 -7.80 -4.21
C TRP A 184 -6.45 -7.55 -2.72
N LEU A 185 -5.25 -7.91 -2.26
CA LEU A 185 -4.82 -7.71 -0.87
C LEU A 185 -4.85 -6.22 -0.49
N ILE A 186 -4.25 -5.37 -1.31
CA ILE A 186 -4.20 -3.91 -1.12
C ILE A 186 -5.61 -3.32 -1.07
N ASP A 187 -6.47 -3.66 -2.03
CA ASP A 187 -7.82 -3.13 -2.11
C ASP A 187 -8.67 -3.53 -0.89
N ILE A 188 -8.58 -4.78 -0.45
CA ILE A 188 -9.30 -5.25 0.75
C ILE A 188 -8.81 -4.54 2.00
N LEU A 189 -7.50 -4.43 2.21
CA LEU A 189 -6.95 -3.81 3.41
C LEU A 189 -7.25 -2.31 3.47
N ILE A 190 -7.12 -1.60 2.35
CA ILE A 190 -7.51 -0.19 2.25
C ILE A 190 -9.01 -0.02 2.46
N SER A 191 -9.85 -0.89 1.89
CA SER A 191 -11.30 -0.87 2.13
C SER A 191 -11.59 -0.92 3.63
N VAL A 192 -11.02 -1.88 4.36
CA VAL A 192 -11.25 -2.05 5.80
C VAL A 192 -10.75 -0.83 6.60
N ILE A 193 -9.56 -0.33 6.29
CA ILE A 193 -9.00 0.88 6.93
C ILE A 193 -9.91 2.09 6.69
N LEU A 194 -10.42 2.27 5.47
CA LEU A 194 -11.32 3.37 5.13
C LEU A 194 -12.71 3.21 5.77
N ASP A 195 -13.27 2.00 5.80
CA ASP A 195 -14.55 1.70 6.48
C ASP A 195 -14.46 2.05 7.98
N GLN A 196 -13.30 1.84 8.60
CA GLN A 196 -13.10 2.08 10.04
C GLN A 196 -12.70 3.52 10.39
N TYR A 197 -11.89 4.16 9.53
CA TYR A 197 -11.25 5.44 9.84
C TYR A 197 -11.58 6.55 8.84
N SER A 198 -12.74 6.47 8.15
CA SER A 198 -13.14 7.47 7.15
C SER A 198 -13.06 8.90 7.68
N ASP A 199 -13.59 9.17 8.87
CA ASP A 199 -13.63 10.54 9.42
C ASP A 199 -12.22 11.06 9.75
N GLN A 200 -11.38 10.21 10.36
CA GLN A 200 -10.01 10.56 10.71
C GLN A 200 -9.17 10.77 9.45
N ILE A 201 -9.31 9.89 8.45
CA ILE A 201 -8.62 10.01 7.16
C ILE A 201 -9.11 11.23 6.41
N SER A 202 -10.42 11.50 6.38
CA SER A 202 -10.98 12.73 5.82
C SER A 202 -10.37 13.98 6.47
N SER A 203 -10.19 13.95 7.80
CA SER A 203 -9.54 15.04 8.54
C SER A 203 -8.05 15.17 8.22
N VAL A 204 -7.33 14.07 7.99
CA VAL A 204 -5.91 14.08 7.58
C VAL A 204 -5.73 14.80 6.25
N PHE A 205 -6.69 14.63 5.34
CA PHE A 205 -6.75 15.24 4.03
C PHE A 205 -7.67 16.47 4.00
N PHE A 206 -7.92 17.12 5.15
CA PHE A 206 -8.76 18.32 5.18
C PHE A 206 -8.17 19.39 4.25
N VAL A 207 -9.00 19.96 3.37
CA VAL A 207 -8.61 20.81 2.21
C VAL A 207 -7.97 20.02 1.05
N GLN A 208 -7.23 18.94 1.30
CA GLN A 208 -6.56 18.10 0.27
C GLN A 208 -7.44 16.94 -0.25
N LYS A 209 -8.72 17.20 -0.48
CA LYS A 209 -9.68 16.20 -0.99
C LYS A 209 -9.30 15.67 -2.39
N PRO A 210 -8.83 16.50 -3.33
CA PRO A 210 -8.37 16.01 -4.63
C PRO A 210 -7.20 15.02 -4.53
N GLU A 211 -6.27 15.24 -3.61
CA GLU A 211 -5.14 14.36 -3.35
C GLU A 211 -5.60 13.03 -2.78
N LEU A 212 -6.51 13.04 -1.80
CA LEU A 212 -7.12 11.82 -1.27
C LEU A 212 -7.75 11.01 -2.39
N ARG A 213 -8.61 11.66 -3.20
CA ARG A 213 -9.27 11.05 -4.36
C ARG A 213 -8.26 10.48 -5.36
N PHE A 214 -7.15 11.16 -5.58
CA PHE A 214 -6.10 10.70 -6.50
C PHE A 214 -5.40 9.42 -6.00
N VAL A 215 -5.05 9.36 -4.70
CA VAL A 215 -4.25 8.26 -4.13
C VAL A 215 -5.08 7.00 -3.82
N ILE A 216 -6.36 7.13 -3.47
CA ILE A 216 -7.24 5.96 -3.26
C ILE A 216 -8.04 5.59 -4.52
N GLY A 217 -8.20 6.53 -5.46
CA GLY A 217 -8.96 6.36 -6.70
C GLY A 217 -10.46 6.67 -6.54
N ASP A 218 -11.12 6.90 -7.68
CA ASP A 218 -12.51 7.38 -7.74
C ASP A 218 -13.49 6.42 -7.05
N VAL A 219 -13.36 5.11 -7.28
CA VAL A 219 -14.28 4.10 -6.73
C VAL A 219 -14.27 4.11 -5.20
N PHE A 220 -13.08 4.12 -4.59
CA PHE A 220 -12.94 4.22 -3.14
C PHE A 220 -13.45 5.60 -2.67
N TYR A 221 -13.03 6.68 -3.31
CA TYR A 221 -13.45 8.01 -2.90
C TYR A 221 -14.98 8.17 -2.86
N SER A 222 -15.66 7.70 -3.90
CA SER A 222 -17.12 7.74 -3.99
C SER A 222 -17.82 6.88 -2.93
N ARG A 223 -17.22 5.76 -2.54
CA ARG A 223 -17.80 4.88 -1.52
C ARG A 223 -17.72 5.45 -0.10
N TYR A 224 -16.66 6.20 0.20
CA TYR A 224 -16.30 6.56 1.57
C TYR A 224 -16.46 8.04 1.93
N PHE A 225 -16.44 8.93 0.94
CA PHE A 225 -16.31 10.38 1.17
C PHE A 225 -17.28 11.24 0.35
N SER A 226 -18.23 10.61 -0.35
CA SER A 226 -19.25 11.29 -1.16
C SER A 226 -20.62 11.30 -0.49
#